data_AF-A0A1Y4NZ93-F1
#
_entry.id   AF-A0A1Y4NZ93-F1
#
_cell.length_a   1.000
_cell.length_b   1.000
_cell.length_c   1.000
_cell.angle_alpha   90.00
_cell.angle_beta   90.00
_cell.angle_gamma   90.00
#
_symmetry.space_group_name_H-M   'P 1'
#
loop_
_entity.id
_entity.type
_entity.pdbx_description
1 polymer ?
#
loop_
_entity_poly.entity_id
_entity_poly.type
_entity_poly.pdbx_seq_one_letter_code
_entity_poly.pdbx_strand_id
1 'polypeptide(L)'
;MQKVMGSILIIAATSGAGYVYGQELKQYLEKLLYLRYVTGLIRGEMEYTCAPLPEVFAAVAARVREPYRTWLRETARETGERSEAGFSRIWNRCVDRYLDMLGLKTEHSILLKELGTFLGQVDAETADRSLQLYINRMDLAIEKVRENLASRKRIGNCLGVMGGIFLVVVLI
;
A
#
# COMPACT_ATOMS: atom_id res chain seq x y z
N MET A 1 -11.65 -14.48 44.51
CA MET A 1 -11.05 -15.25 43.40
C MET A 1 -11.73 -15.01 42.05
N GLN A 2 -13.04 -15.24 41.89
CA GLN A 2 -13.75 -15.03 40.61
C GLN A 2 -13.66 -13.60 40.06
N LYS A 3 -13.68 -12.60 40.95
CA LYS A 3 -13.57 -11.18 40.60
C LYS A 3 -12.27 -10.82 39.86
N VAL A 4 -11.13 -11.31 40.34
CA VAL A 4 -9.79 -11.07 39.75
C VAL A 4 -9.65 -11.75 38.39
N MET A 5 -10.20 -12.96 38.25
CA MET A 5 -10.14 -13.72 37.01
C MET A 5 -10.95 -13.07 35.89
N GLY A 6 -12.11 -12.48 36.23
CA GLY A 6 -12.91 -11.69 35.29
C GLY A 6 -12.21 -10.41 34.82
N SER A 7 -11.54 -9.69 35.72
CA SER A 7 -10.77 -8.47 35.36
C SER A 7 -9.61 -8.77 34.40
N ILE A 8 -8.86 -9.85 34.63
CA ILE A 8 -7.75 -10.27 33.75
C ILE A 8 -8.28 -10.64 32.36
N LEU A 9 -9.42 -11.32 32.28
CA LEU A 9 -10.00 -11.78 31.02
C LEU A 9 -10.48 -10.61 30.13
N ILE A 10 -11.01 -9.55 30.75
CA ILE A 10 -11.45 -8.35 30.01
C ILE A 10 -10.26 -7.49 29.57
N ILE A 11 -9.22 -7.36 30.39
CA ILE A 11 -7.97 -6.68 30.00
C ILE A 11 -7.31 -7.42 28.82
N ALA A 12 -7.28 -8.75 28.87
CA ALA A 12 -6.77 -9.57 27.77
C ALA A 12 -7.61 -9.42 26.49
N ALA A 13 -8.94 -9.40 26.59
CA ALA A 13 -9.83 -9.25 25.43
C ALA A 13 -9.70 -7.86 24.77
N THR A 14 -9.64 -6.79 25.56
CA THR A 14 -9.52 -5.41 25.06
C THR A 14 -8.13 -5.12 24.51
N SER A 15 -7.07 -5.65 25.14
CA SER A 15 -5.70 -5.55 24.63
C SER A 15 -5.48 -6.39 23.37
N GLY A 16 -6.08 -7.58 23.30
CA GLY A 16 -6.03 -8.46 22.13
C GLY A 16 -6.71 -7.85 20.91
N ALA A 17 -7.90 -7.26 21.09
CA ALA A 17 -8.61 -6.57 20.01
C ALA A 17 -7.82 -5.37 19.46
N GLY A 18 -7.18 -4.58 20.33
CA GLY A 18 -6.31 -3.47 19.92
C GLY A 18 -5.05 -3.92 19.18
N TYR A 19 -4.49 -5.09 19.54
CA TYR A 19 -3.31 -5.66 18.89
C TYR A 19 -3.61 -6.16 17.47
N VAL A 20 -4.69 -6.94 17.31
CA VAL A 20 -5.09 -7.49 15.99
C VAL A 20 -5.40 -6.37 15.00
N TYR A 21 -6.16 -5.36 15.43
CA TYR A 21 -6.49 -4.21 14.56
C TYR A 21 -5.26 -3.40 14.17
N GLY A 22 -4.31 -3.24 15.10
CA GLY A 22 -3.03 -2.60 14.83
C GLY A 22 -2.19 -3.38 13.81
N GLN A 23 -2.29 -4.70 13.79
CA GLN A 23 -1.54 -5.57 12.88
C GLN A 23 -2.05 -5.47 11.44
N GLU A 24 -3.37 -5.43 11.22
CA GLU A 24 -3.94 -5.23 9.88
C GLU A 24 -3.52 -3.89 9.26
N LEU A 25 -3.56 -2.80 10.04
CA LEU A 25 -3.08 -1.49 9.59
C LEU A 25 -1.58 -1.49 9.28
N LYS A 26 -0.75 -2.21 10.05
CA LYS A 26 0.69 -2.37 9.75
C LYS A 26 0.88 -3.11 8.43
N GLN A 27 0.21 -4.23 8.23
CA GLN A 27 0.29 -5.00 6.98
C GLN A 27 -0.14 -4.15 5.79
N TYR A 28 -1.19 -3.35 5.95
CA TYR A 28 -1.64 -2.43 4.91
C TYR A 28 -0.60 -1.34 4.59
N LEU A 29 0.02 -0.75 5.61
CA LEU A 29 1.11 0.20 5.45
C LEU A 29 2.30 -0.42 4.71
N GLU A 30 2.68 -1.65 5.03
CA GLU A 30 3.75 -2.37 4.34
C GLU A 30 3.46 -2.59 2.84
N LYS A 31 2.20 -2.85 2.47
CA LYS A 31 1.79 -2.96 1.06
C LYS A 31 2.01 -1.65 0.31
N LEU A 32 1.66 -0.51 0.91
CA LEU A 32 1.84 0.82 0.29
C LEU A 32 3.32 1.21 0.20
N LEU A 33 4.09 0.96 1.26
CA LEU A 33 5.54 1.17 1.26
C LEU A 33 6.22 0.34 0.17
N TYR A 34 5.77 -0.90 -0.03
CA TYR A 34 6.31 -1.75 -1.09
C TYR A 34 5.93 -1.24 -2.48
N LEU A 35 4.68 -0.80 -2.69
CA LEU A 35 4.31 -0.15 -3.97
C LEU A 35 5.17 1.09 -4.24
N ARG A 36 5.40 1.94 -3.24
CA ARG A 36 6.27 3.12 -3.34
C ARG A 36 7.71 2.76 -3.70
N TYR A 37 8.22 1.67 -3.13
CA TYR A 37 9.52 1.11 -3.48
C TYR A 37 9.55 0.64 -4.95
N VAL A 38 8.53 -0.10 -5.40
CA VAL A 38 8.42 -0.55 -6.80
C VAL A 38 8.35 0.63 -7.77
N THR A 39 7.54 1.66 -7.48
CA THR A 39 7.49 2.89 -8.27
C THR A 39 8.86 3.57 -8.35
N GLY A 40 9.61 3.60 -7.23
CA GLY A 40 10.97 4.14 -7.19
C GLY A 40 11.94 3.37 -8.09
N LEU A 41 11.84 2.03 -8.13
CA LEU A 41 12.62 1.20 -9.05
C LEU A 41 12.29 1.51 -10.51
N ILE A 42 10.99 1.60 -10.86
CA ILE A 42 10.56 1.95 -12.22
C ILE A 42 11.15 3.30 -12.64
N ARG A 43 11.02 4.33 -11.79
CA ARG A 43 11.60 5.65 -12.05
C ARG A 43 13.10 5.58 -12.29
N GLY A 44 13.84 4.88 -11.42
CA GLY A 44 15.29 4.77 -11.54
C GLY A 44 15.74 4.05 -12.82
N GLU A 45 15.04 2.99 -13.22
CA GLU A 45 15.32 2.29 -14.48
C GLU A 45 14.96 3.13 -15.72
N MET A 46 13.88 3.92 -15.67
CA MET A 46 13.55 4.87 -16.76
C MET A 46 14.63 5.96 -16.91
N GLU A 47 15.12 6.49 -15.79
CA GLU A 47 16.15 7.54 -15.75
C GLU A 47 17.52 7.04 -16.24
N TYR A 48 17.88 5.79 -15.91
CA TYR A 48 19.20 5.24 -16.21
C TYR A 48 19.32 4.65 -17.62
N THR A 49 18.29 3.95 -18.09
CA THR A 49 18.42 3.04 -19.24
C THR A 49 17.85 3.63 -20.53
N CYS A 50 17.03 4.68 -20.46
CA CYS A 50 16.23 5.23 -21.58
C CYS A 50 15.52 4.16 -22.43
N ALA A 51 15.26 3.00 -21.82
CA ALA A 51 14.72 1.83 -22.49
C ALA A 51 13.19 1.95 -22.64
N PRO A 52 12.59 1.24 -23.61
CA PRO A 52 11.13 1.15 -23.71
C PRO A 52 10.49 0.65 -22.40
N LEU A 53 9.32 1.17 -22.05
CA LEU A 53 8.58 0.77 -20.83
C LEU A 53 8.46 -0.74 -20.60
N PRO A 54 8.20 -1.58 -21.63
CA PRO A 54 8.18 -3.04 -21.43
C PRO A 54 9.49 -3.60 -20.86
N GLU A 55 10.64 -3.11 -21.31
CA GLU A 55 11.95 -3.56 -20.84
C GLU A 55 12.20 -3.09 -19.41
N VAL A 56 11.83 -1.84 -19.09
CA VAL A 56 11.88 -1.30 -17.73
C VAL A 56 11.06 -2.17 -16.79
N PHE A 57 9.81 -2.50 -17.14
CA PHE A 57 8.96 -3.33 -16.29
C PHE A 57 9.49 -4.76 -16.15
N ALA A 58 10.06 -5.35 -17.20
CA ALA A 58 10.69 -6.67 -17.13
C ALA A 58 11.91 -6.66 -16.19
N ALA A 59 12.76 -5.63 -16.27
CA ALA A 59 13.91 -5.46 -15.39
C ALA A 59 13.50 -5.31 -13.93
N VAL A 60 12.50 -4.46 -13.65
CA VAL A 60 11.97 -4.28 -12.29
C VAL A 60 11.27 -5.55 -11.79
N ALA A 61 10.53 -6.27 -12.65
CA ALA A 61 9.85 -7.52 -12.29
C ALA A 61 10.81 -8.57 -11.72
N ALA A 62 12.03 -8.66 -12.28
CA ALA A 62 13.06 -9.58 -11.79
C ALA A 62 13.54 -9.27 -10.36
N ARG A 63 13.38 -8.03 -9.90
CA ARG A 63 13.90 -7.52 -8.60
C ARG A 63 12.84 -7.47 -7.50
N VAL A 64 11.57 -7.71 -7.82
CA VAL A 64 10.45 -7.58 -6.87
C VAL A 64 9.84 -8.94 -6.51
N ARG A 65 9.12 -8.97 -5.39
CA ARG A 65 8.38 -10.15 -4.90
C ARG A 65 6.98 -10.26 -5.49
N GLU A 66 6.34 -11.41 -5.35
CA GLU A 66 4.92 -11.57 -5.69
C GLU A 66 4.01 -10.75 -4.74
N PRO A 67 2.87 -10.22 -5.23
CA PRO A 67 2.33 -10.33 -6.59
C PRO A 67 2.86 -9.29 -7.59
N TYR A 68 3.71 -8.36 -7.13
CA TYR A 68 4.24 -7.24 -7.92
C TYR A 68 5.05 -7.69 -9.13
N ARG A 69 5.78 -8.82 -8.98
CA ARG A 69 6.51 -9.46 -10.08
C ARG A 69 5.59 -9.85 -11.22
N THR A 70 4.56 -10.63 -10.93
CA THR A 70 3.59 -11.07 -11.94
C THR A 70 2.89 -9.88 -12.57
N TRP A 71 2.47 -8.90 -11.76
CA TRP A 71 1.87 -7.66 -12.26
C TRP A 71 2.76 -6.93 -13.28
N LEU A 72 4.03 -6.69 -12.97
CA LEU A 72 4.95 -6.00 -13.89
C LEU A 72 5.29 -6.83 -15.12
N ARG A 73 5.50 -8.13 -14.97
CA ARG A 73 5.81 -9.03 -16.09
C ARG A 73 4.67 -9.09 -17.10
N GLU A 74 3.43 -9.23 -16.63
CA GLU A 74 2.27 -9.27 -17.52
C GLU A 74 1.97 -7.90 -18.14
N THR A 75 2.20 -6.81 -17.38
CA THR A 75 2.12 -5.44 -17.93
C THR A 75 3.14 -5.23 -19.04
N ALA A 76 4.38 -5.70 -18.87
CA ALA A 76 5.42 -5.64 -19.90
C ALA A 76 5.01 -6.42 -21.16
N ARG A 77 4.49 -7.63 -20.98
CA ARG A 77 4.05 -8.51 -22.08
C ARG A 77 2.89 -7.89 -22.88
N GLU A 78 1.82 -7.48 -22.21
CA GLU A 78 0.64 -6.88 -22.89
C GLU A 78 1.00 -5.55 -23.59
N THR A 79 1.96 -4.78 -23.05
CA THR A 79 2.43 -3.54 -23.67
C THR A 79 3.31 -3.81 -24.90
N GLY A 80 4.13 -4.86 -24.87
CA GLY A 80 5.00 -5.25 -25.98
C GLY A 80 4.26 -5.84 -27.18
N GLU A 81 3.12 -6.49 -26.96
CA GLU A 81 2.31 -7.15 -28.01
C GLU A 81 1.55 -6.18 -28.96
N ARG A 82 1.84 -4.86 -28.92
CA ARG A 82 1.16 -3.82 -29.73
C ARG A 82 -0.37 -3.97 -29.72
N SER A 83 -0.96 -4.15 -28.54
CA SER A 83 -2.42 -4.11 -28.40
C SER A 83 -2.95 -2.77 -28.92
N GLU A 84 -4.06 -2.78 -29.67
CA GLU A 84 -4.77 -1.57 -30.13
C GLU A 84 -5.26 -0.68 -28.97
N ALA A 85 -5.21 -1.19 -27.73
CA ALA A 85 -5.55 -0.46 -26.52
C ALA A 85 -4.36 0.41 -26.05
N GLY A 86 -4.62 1.70 -25.80
CA GLY A 86 -3.62 2.60 -25.24
C GLY A 86 -3.05 2.12 -23.89
N PHE A 87 -1.78 2.44 -23.64
CA PHE A 87 -1.00 1.98 -22.49
C PHE A 87 -1.74 2.08 -21.14
N SER A 88 -2.37 3.23 -20.86
CA SER A 88 -3.13 3.44 -19.62
C SER A 88 -4.24 2.40 -19.39
N ARG A 89 -4.88 1.92 -20.46
CA ARG A 89 -5.93 0.89 -20.37
C ARG A 89 -5.34 -0.48 -20.04
N ILE A 90 -4.18 -0.81 -20.62
CA ILE A 90 -3.44 -2.04 -20.32
C ILE A 90 -3.01 -2.03 -18.85
N TRP A 91 -2.41 -0.91 -18.41
CA TRP A 91 -2.00 -0.70 -17.03
C TRP A 91 -3.15 -0.90 -16.04
N ASN A 92 -4.27 -0.21 -16.25
CA ASN A 92 -5.42 -0.30 -15.34
C ASN A 92 -5.97 -1.71 -15.24
N ARG A 93 -6.07 -2.43 -16.37
CA ARG A 93 -6.49 -3.84 -16.40
C ARG A 93 -5.51 -4.73 -15.63
N CYS A 94 -4.21 -4.53 -15.80
CA CYS A 94 -3.19 -5.31 -15.09
C CYS A 94 -3.23 -5.03 -13.59
N VAL A 95 -3.40 -3.77 -13.17
CA VAL A 95 -3.60 -3.41 -11.75
C VAL A 95 -4.82 -4.14 -11.19
N ASP A 96 -5.97 -4.05 -11.88
CA ASP A 96 -7.22 -4.69 -11.42
C ASP A 96 -7.14 -6.22 -11.40
N ARG A 97 -6.33 -6.84 -12.27
CA ARG A 97 -6.22 -8.30 -12.33
C ARG A 97 -5.22 -8.87 -11.33
N TYR A 98 -4.04 -8.26 -11.21
CA TYR A 98 -2.92 -8.85 -10.48
C TYR A 98 -2.72 -8.26 -9.09
N LEU A 99 -3.25 -7.07 -8.82
CA LEU A 99 -3.12 -6.40 -7.52
C LEU A 99 -4.42 -6.41 -6.69
N ASP A 100 -5.51 -6.97 -7.21
CA ASP A 100 -6.78 -7.11 -6.46
C ASP A 100 -6.59 -7.86 -5.13
N MET A 101 -5.75 -8.91 -5.13
CA MET A 101 -5.41 -9.67 -3.93
C MET A 101 -4.73 -8.85 -2.82
N LEU A 102 -4.18 -7.67 -3.13
CA LEU A 102 -3.62 -6.78 -2.10
C LEU A 102 -4.71 -6.13 -1.25
N GLY A 103 -5.96 -6.08 -1.72
CA GLY A 103 -7.07 -5.43 -1.01
C GLY A 103 -6.83 -3.94 -0.82
N LEU A 104 -6.32 -3.26 -1.86
CA LEU A 104 -6.08 -1.82 -1.81
C LEU A 104 -7.41 -1.07 -1.66
N LYS A 105 -7.44 -0.07 -0.79
CA LYS A 105 -8.55 0.87 -0.72
C LYS A 105 -8.68 1.59 -2.06
N THR A 106 -9.92 1.98 -2.39
CA THR A 106 -10.26 2.68 -3.63
C THR A 106 -9.38 3.89 -3.89
N GLU A 107 -9.09 4.70 -2.86
CA GLU A 107 -8.19 5.87 -2.95
C GLU A 107 -6.79 5.51 -3.46
N HIS A 108 -6.20 4.41 -2.98
CA HIS A 108 -4.85 4.00 -3.34
C HIS A 108 -4.82 3.21 -4.66
N SER A 109 -5.90 2.52 -4.99
CA SER A 109 -6.08 1.90 -6.31
C SER A 109 -6.19 2.97 -7.40
N ILE A 110 -6.99 4.02 -7.18
CA ILE A 110 -7.08 5.18 -8.10
C ILE A 110 -5.70 5.83 -8.25
N LEU A 111 -5.01 6.10 -7.14
CA LEU A 111 -3.65 6.64 -7.19
C LEU A 111 -2.77 5.76 -8.07
N LEU A 112 -2.71 4.45 -7.84
CA LEU A 112 -1.92 3.53 -8.66
C LEU A 112 -2.31 3.48 -10.14
N LYS A 113 -3.58 3.74 -10.49
CA LYS A 113 -4.03 3.86 -11.88
C LYS A 113 -3.58 5.18 -12.53
N GLU A 114 -3.51 6.28 -11.77
CA GLU A 114 -2.91 7.55 -12.24
C GLU A 114 -1.43 7.38 -12.62
N LEU A 115 -0.68 6.48 -11.97
CA LEU A 115 0.69 6.20 -12.38
C LEU A 115 0.78 5.75 -13.86
N GLY A 116 -0.18 4.93 -14.31
CA GLY A 116 -0.22 4.45 -15.69
C GLY A 116 -0.48 5.54 -16.72
N THR A 117 -1.19 6.62 -16.35
CA THR A 117 -1.40 7.75 -17.27
C THR A 117 -0.12 8.56 -17.43
N PHE A 118 0.67 8.73 -16.36
CA PHE A 118 1.95 9.44 -16.41
C PHE A 118 3.02 8.66 -17.16
N LEU A 119 3.13 7.35 -16.90
CA LEU A 119 4.09 6.49 -17.59
C LEU A 119 3.82 6.43 -19.10
N GLY A 120 2.56 6.54 -19.53
CA GLY A 120 2.19 6.51 -20.95
C GLY A 120 2.41 7.82 -21.71
N GLN A 121 2.95 8.87 -21.08
CA GLN A 121 3.21 10.16 -21.74
C GLN A 121 4.43 10.07 -22.67
N VAL A 122 4.38 10.75 -23.81
CA VAL A 122 5.44 10.73 -24.84
C VAL A 122 6.63 11.62 -24.46
N ASP A 123 6.38 12.71 -23.74
CA ASP A 123 7.41 13.65 -23.33
C ASP A 123 8.06 13.24 -22.01
N ALA A 124 9.36 12.89 -22.05
CA ALA A 124 10.10 12.37 -20.91
C ALA A 124 10.22 13.40 -19.76
N GLU A 125 10.33 14.69 -20.07
CA GLU A 125 10.48 15.73 -19.04
C GLU A 125 9.17 15.97 -18.29
N THR A 126 8.05 16.04 -19.01
CA THR A 126 6.71 16.10 -18.42
C THR A 126 6.36 14.82 -17.66
N ALA A 127 6.77 13.65 -18.18
CA ALA A 127 6.58 12.37 -17.50
C ALA A 127 7.35 12.31 -16.17
N ASP A 128 8.60 12.77 -16.11
CA ASP A 128 9.37 12.77 -14.86
C ASP A 128 8.74 13.70 -13.81
N ARG A 129 8.37 14.94 -14.18
CA ARG A 129 7.70 15.85 -13.24
C ARG A 129 6.39 15.26 -12.73
N SER A 130 5.60 14.63 -13.60
CA SER A 130 4.34 14.00 -13.22
C SER A 130 4.56 12.78 -12.31
N LEU A 131 5.61 12.00 -12.57
CA LEU A 131 6.02 10.87 -11.75
C LEU A 131 6.53 11.31 -10.37
N GLN A 132 7.25 12.43 -10.28
CA GLN A 132 7.63 13.04 -9.00
C GLN A 132 6.39 13.50 -8.21
N LEU A 133 5.42 14.15 -8.86
CA LEU A 133 4.15 14.54 -8.21
C LEU A 133 3.38 13.31 -7.70
N TYR A 134 3.35 12.24 -8.49
CA TYR A 134 2.75 10.97 -8.08
C TYR A 134 3.43 10.39 -6.84
N ILE A 135 4.76 10.33 -6.84
CA ILE A 135 5.56 9.85 -5.72
C ILE A 135 5.25 10.67 -4.45
N ASN A 136 5.21 11.99 -4.56
CA ASN A 136 4.87 12.86 -3.43
C ASN A 136 3.45 12.61 -2.89
N ARG A 137 2.46 12.40 -3.77
CA ARG A 137 1.10 12.03 -3.36
C ARG A 137 1.06 10.68 -2.65
N MET A 138 1.86 9.72 -3.11
CA MET A 138 1.98 8.41 -2.48
C MET A 138 2.61 8.50 -1.09
N ASP A 139 3.65 9.32 -0.93
CA ASP A 139 4.29 9.57 0.36
C ASP A 139 3.33 10.24 1.35
N LEU A 140 2.50 11.20 0.89
CA LEU A 140 1.43 11.79 1.70
C LEU A 140 0.36 10.76 2.10
N ALA A 141 -0.02 9.86 1.20
CA ALA A 141 -0.98 8.79 1.51
C ALA A 141 -0.41 7.81 2.55
N ILE A 142 0.87 7.44 2.42
CA ILE A 142 1.59 6.61 3.39
C ILE A 142 1.62 7.29 4.76
N GLU A 143 1.91 8.60 4.81
CA GLU A 143 1.98 9.33 6.07
C GLU A 143 0.61 9.42 6.76
N LYS A 144 -0.47 9.64 6.01
CA LYS A 144 -1.84 9.56 6.56
C LYS A 144 -2.14 8.19 7.17
N VAL A 145 -1.71 7.10 6.53
CA VAL A 145 -1.89 5.75 7.08
C VAL A 145 -1.04 5.54 8.35
N ARG A 146 0.18 6.09 8.40
CA ARG A 146 1.03 6.08 9.60
C ARG A 146 0.44 6.87 10.76
N GLU A 147 -0.08 8.07 10.51
CA GLU A 147 -0.75 8.88 11.53
C GLU A 147 -2.00 8.18 12.06
N ASN A 148 -2.79 7.55 11.19
CA ASN A 148 -3.92 6.71 11.59
C ASN A 148 -3.48 5.55 12.49
N LEU A 149 -2.34 4.92 12.21
CA LEU A 149 -1.79 3.87 13.05
C LEU A 149 -1.33 4.42 14.42
N ALA A 150 -0.63 5.56 14.44
CA ALA A 150 -0.12 6.18 15.66
C ALA A 150 -1.25 6.67 16.59
N SER A 151 -2.24 7.37 16.02
CA SER A 151 -3.44 7.82 16.74
C SER A 151 -4.24 6.65 17.29
N ARG A 152 -4.46 5.59 16.52
CA ARG A 152 -5.18 4.39 16.98
C ARG A 152 -4.43 3.61 18.04
N LYS A 153 -3.10 3.52 17.96
CA LYS A 153 -2.28 2.92 19.03
C LYS A 153 -2.40 3.71 20.33
N ARG A 154 -2.41 5.04 20.25
CA ARG A 154 -2.59 5.92 21.42
C ARG A 154 -3.99 5.75 22.04
N ILE A 155 -5.04 5.75 21.21
CA ILE A 155 -6.42 5.57 21.65
C ILE A 155 -6.64 4.16 22.23
N GLY A 156 -6.12 3.11 21.58
CA GLY A 156 -6.21 1.73 22.05
C GLY A 156 -5.54 1.53 23.42
N ASN A 157 -4.36 2.13 23.63
CA ASN A 157 -3.73 2.14 24.95
C ASN A 157 -4.55 2.91 25.99
N CYS A 158 -5.09 4.08 25.65
CA CYS A 158 -5.90 4.88 26.59
C CYS A 158 -7.22 4.19 26.96
N LEU A 159 -7.93 3.60 25.99
CA LEU A 159 -9.17 2.86 26.23
C LEU A 159 -8.93 1.56 27.00
N GLY A 160 -7.84 0.84 26.73
CA GLY A 160 -7.46 -0.35 27.50
C GLY A 160 -7.19 -0.02 28.97
N VAL A 161 -6.44 1.06 29.24
CA VAL A 161 -6.12 1.51 30.60
C VAL A 161 -7.35 2.06 31.32
N MET A 162 -8.13 2.95 30.68
CA MET A 162 -9.34 3.51 31.29
C MET A 162 -10.45 2.47 31.46
N GLY A 163 -10.63 1.56 30.50
CA GLY A 163 -11.58 0.45 30.60
C GLY A 163 -11.18 -0.54 31.71
N GLY A 164 -9.88 -0.80 31.86
CA GLY A 164 -9.35 -1.60 32.98
C GLY A 164 -9.61 -0.95 34.34
N ILE A 165 -9.35 0.35 34.47
CA ILE A 165 -9.61 1.11 35.72
C ILE A 165 -11.11 1.16 36.03
N PHE A 166 -11.96 1.46 35.03
CA PHE A 166 -13.41 1.51 35.21
C PHE A 166 -13.98 0.16 35.69
N LEU A 167 -13.53 -0.94 35.11
CA LEU A 167 -13.96 -2.28 35.54
C LEU A 167 -13.43 -2.66 36.92
N VAL A 168 -12.21 -2.27 37.29
CA VAL A 168 -11.72 -2.45 38.67
C VAL A 168 -12.62 -1.72 39.67
N VAL A 169 -13.02 -0.48 39.35
CA VAL A 169 -13.90 0.32 40.22
C VAL A 169 -15.33 -0.26 40.31
N VAL A 170 -15.90 -0.75 39.21
CA VAL A 170 -17.26 -1.36 39.20
C VAL A 170 -17.29 -2.71 39.92
N LEU A 171 -16.18 -3.43 39.95
CA LEU A 171 -16.12 -4.82 40.39
C LEU A 171 -15.65 -4.97 41.85
N ILE A 172 -15.08 -3.91 42.44
CA ILE A 172 -14.94 -3.74 43.90
C ILE A 172 -16.34 -3.70 44.50
#